data_AF-A0A3A0FU78-F1
#
_entry.id   AF-A0A3A0FU78-F1
#
_cell.length_a   1.000
_cell.length_b   1.000
_cell.length_c   1.000
_cell.angle_alpha   90.00
_cell.angle_beta   90.00
_cell.angle_gamma   90.00
#
_symmetry.space_group_name_H-M   'P 1'
#
loop_
_entity.id
_entity.type
_entity.pdbx_description
1 polymer ?
#
loop_
_entity_poly.entity_id
_entity_poly.type
_entity_poly.pdbx_seq_one_letter_code
_entity_poly.pdbx_strand_id
1 'polypeptide(L)'
;MTASPTPSPTLPATATSTPTRTPTATPTNTPKPTNTPTPTPTKTPIPTATPTSAPPGNCSTCAYDAYNCSDFSTQAAAQACYDYCMQKVGYDVHRLDANKDGIACESLPLVFIGWVFNWP
;
A
#
# COMPACT_ATOMS: atom_id res chain seq x y z
N MET A 1 105.77 -35.62 7.23
CA MET A 1 104.52 -35.11 7.80
C MET A 1 103.93 -34.14 6.78
N THR A 2 102.88 -34.56 6.09
CA THR A 2 102.34 -33.89 4.89
C THR A 2 100.98 -33.31 5.27
N ALA A 3 100.85 -31.99 5.30
CA ALA A 3 99.59 -31.33 5.65
C ALA A 3 98.64 -31.28 4.44
N SER A 4 97.42 -31.74 4.69
CA SER A 4 96.27 -31.90 3.77
C SER A 4 95.76 -30.55 3.21
N PRO A 5 95.28 -30.49 1.95
CA PRO A 5 94.63 -29.29 1.43
C PRO A 5 93.24 -29.08 2.07
N THR A 6 92.92 -27.81 2.27
CA THR A 6 91.70 -27.27 2.88
C THR A 6 90.49 -27.39 1.94
N PRO A 7 89.27 -27.72 2.41
CA PRO A 7 88.08 -27.73 1.54
C PRO A 7 87.61 -26.31 1.19
N SER A 8 87.20 -26.12 -0.08
CA SER A 8 86.65 -24.88 -0.63
C SER A 8 85.17 -24.71 -0.23
N PRO A 9 84.69 -23.48 0.06
CA PRO A 9 83.27 -23.25 0.34
C PRO A 9 82.44 -23.28 -0.95
N THR A 10 81.38 -24.10 -0.96
CA THR A 10 80.38 -24.16 -2.03
C THR A 10 79.31 -23.09 -1.79
N LEU A 11 79.13 -22.16 -2.73
CA LEU A 11 78.08 -21.14 -2.64
C LEU A 11 76.69 -21.75 -2.94
N PRO A 12 75.63 -21.30 -2.24
CA PRO A 12 74.28 -21.83 -2.40
C PRO A 12 73.60 -21.33 -3.69
N ALA A 13 72.83 -22.23 -4.31
CA ALA A 13 72.12 -22.02 -5.57
C ALA A 13 71.04 -20.93 -5.46
N THR A 14 70.97 -20.09 -6.49
CA THR A 14 70.02 -18.99 -6.64
C THR A 14 68.59 -19.52 -6.82
N ALA A 15 67.66 -19.08 -5.98
CA ALA A 15 66.24 -19.39 -6.11
C ALA A 15 65.64 -18.60 -7.28
N THR A 16 65.21 -19.32 -8.31
CA THR A 16 64.47 -18.77 -9.45
C THR A 16 63.04 -18.44 -9.02
N SER A 17 62.66 -17.17 -9.06
CA SER A 17 61.29 -16.73 -8.81
C SER A 17 60.38 -17.06 -10.01
N THR A 18 59.41 -17.93 -9.79
CA THR A 18 58.39 -18.28 -10.79
C THR A 18 57.40 -17.12 -10.95
N PRO A 19 57.18 -16.58 -12.17
CA PRO A 19 56.17 -15.54 -12.37
C PRO A 19 54.77 -16.13 -12.19
N THR A 20 54.05 -15.66 -11.16
CA THR A 20 52.66 -16.02 -10.92
C THR A 20 51.77 -15.33 -11.97
N ARG A 21 51.05 -16.10 -12.78
CA ARG A 21 50.07 -15.56 -13.74
C ARG A 21 48.91 -14.94 -12.96
N THR A 22 48.73 -13.62 -13.09
CA THR A 22 47.60 -12.89 -12.52
C THR A 22 46.30 -13.30 -13.22
N PRO A 23 45.22 -13.66 -12.49
CA PRO A 23 43.94 -13.94 -13.11
C PRO A 23 43.35 -12.65 -13.71
N THR A 24 43.09 -12.68 -15.00
CA THR A 24 42.39 -11.60 -15.72
C THR A 24 40.94 -11.55 -15.27
N ALA A 25 40.47 -10.39 -14.80
CA ALA A 25 39.07 -10.19 -14.43
C ALA A 25 38.16 -10.36 -15.66
N THR A 26 37.23 -11.30 -15.58
CA THR A 26 36.19 -11.51 -16.59
C THR A 26 35.18 -10.36 -16.54
N PRO A 27 34.88 -9.67 -17.65
CA PRO A 27 33.83 -8.67 -17.67
C PRO A 27 32.49 -9.33 -17.34
N THR A 28 31.85 -8.85 -16.27
CA THR A 28 30.55 -9.33 -15.82
C THR A 28 29.48 -8.63 -16.66
N ASN A 29 28.64 -9.38 -17.38
CA ASN A 29 27.51 -8.82 -18.11
C ASN A 29 26.57 -8.10 -17.13
N THR A 30 26.55 -6.77 -17.20
CA THR A 30 25.61 -5.97 -16.42
C THR A 30 24.21 -6.14 -17.01
N PRO A 31 23.20 -6.56 -16.23
CA PRO A 31 21.83 -6.66 -16.73
C PRO A 31 21.35 -5.27 -17.14
N LYS A 32 20.83 -5.18 -18.37
CA LYS A 32 20.20 -3.96 -18.90
C LYS A 32 18.96 -3.64 -18.05
N PRO A 33 18.72 -2.38 -17.67
CA PRO A 33 17.49 -2.02 -16.98
C PRO A 33 16.29 -2.35 -17.86
N THR A 34 15.46 -3.27 -17.39
CA THR A 34 14.17 -3.59 -17.98
C THR A 34 13.19 -2.50 -17.56
N ASN A 35 12.54 -1.85 -18.53
CA ASN A 35 11.46 -0.91 -18.23
C ASN A 35 10.30 -1.69 -17.60
N THR A 36 10.21 -1.65 -16.28
CA THR A 36 9.04 -2.18 -15.57
C THR A 36 7.85 -1.29 -15.93
N PRO A 37 6.76 -1.84 -16.49
CA PRO A 37 5.56 -1.05 -16.72
C PRO A 37 5.08 -0.50 -15.38
N THR A 38 5.01 0.82 -15.27
CA THR A 38 4.42 1.49 -14.12
C THR A 38 2.96 1.07 -14.04
N PRO A 39 2.46 0.57 -12.90
CA PRO A 39 1.05 0.26 -12.76
C PRO A 39 0.25 1.55 -12.99
N THR A 40 -0.54 1.56 -14.07
CA THR A 40 -1.49 2.64 -14.35
C THR A 40 -2.45 2.70 -13.16
N PRO A 41 -2.76 3.88 -12.60
CA PRO A 41 -3.79 3.98 -11.59
C PRO A 41 -5.11 3.49 -12.20
N THR A 42 -5.50 2.28 -11.82
CA THR A 42 -6.83 1.74 -12.12
C THR A 42 -7.81 2.69 -11.44
N LYS A 43 -8.72 3.30 -12.21
CA LYS A 43 -9.82 4.06 -11.64
C LYS A 43 -10.55 3.10 -10.70
N THR A 44 -10.37 3.29 -9.39
CA THR A 44 -11.18 2.61 -8.38
C THR A 44 -12.63 2.83 -8.79
N PRO A 45 -13.44 1.78 -8.96
CA PRO A 45 -14.85 1.99 -9.20
C PRO A 45 -15.36 2.85 -8.06
N ILE A 46 -15.83 4.05 -8.40
CA ILE A 46 -16.59 4.85 -7.45
C ILE A 46 -17.71 3.92 -6.97
N PRO A 47 -17.98 3.78 -5.67
CA PRO A 47 -19.09 2.96 -5.22
C PRO A 47 -20.33 3.48 -5.93
N THR A 48 -20.79 2.72 -6.91
CA THR A 48 -22.03 3.00 -7.61
C THR A 48 -23.08 2.86 -6.53
N ALA A 49 -23.67 3.97 -6.10
CA ALA A 49 -24.81 3.95 -5.19
C ALA A 49 -25.86 3.06 -5.85
N THR A 50 -25.99 1.83 -5.36
CA THR A 50 -27.01 0.91 -5.84
C THR A 50 -28.35 1.59 -5.54
N PRO A 51 -29.15 1.97 -6.54
CA PRO A 51 -30.45 2.56 -6.28
C PRO A 51 -31.32 1.46 -5.69
N THR A 52 -31.30 1.38 -4.36
CA THR A 52 -32.18 0.48 -3.61
C THR A 52 -33.53 1.18 -3.64
N SER A 53 -34.46 0.66 -4.44
CA SER A 53 -35.80 1.21 -4.66
C SER A 53 -36.72 1.20 -3.42
N ALA A 54 -36.18 0.97 -2.22
CA ALA A 54 -36.86 1.11 -0.94
C ALA A 54 -36.15 2.20 -0.13
N PRO A 55 -36.88 3.10 0.56
CA PRO A 55 -36.26 4.08 1.45
C PRO A 55 -35.37 3.33 2.45
N PRO A 56 -34.05 3.53 2.40
CA PRO A 56 -33.11 2.72 3.15
C PRO A 56 -33.19 3.17 4.60
N GLY A 57 -33.83 2.35 5.46
CA GLY A 57 -33.95 2.59 6.89
C GLY A 57 -34.68 3.88 7.25
N ASN A 58 -35.97 3.79 7.61
CA ASN A 58 -36.75 4.84 8.29
C ASN A 58 -36.87 6.22 7.60
N CYS A 59 -36.13 6.52 6.53
CA CYS A 59 -36.06 7.82 5.88
C CYS A 59 -37.25 8.03 4.92
N SER A 60 -38.34 8.62 5.43
CA SER A 60 -39.58 8.83 4.67
C SER A 60 -39.89 10.29 4.38
N THR A 61 -39.29 11.23 5.12
CA THR A 61 -39.46 12.67 4.91
C THR A 61 -38.11 13.33 4.66
N CYS A 62 -38.07 14.28 3.71
CA CYS A 62 -36.95 15.22 3.54
C CYS A 62 -37.44 16.68 3.68
N ALA A 63 -38.66 16.88 4.19
CA ALA A 63 -39.30 18.19 4.26
C ALA A 63 -38.85 19.01 5.48
N TYR A 64 -38.42 18.34 6.54
CA TYR A 64 -37.97 18.94 7.81
C TYR A 64 -37.02 17.98 8.53
N ASP A 65 -36.34 18.49 9.54
CA ASP A 65 -35.42 17.72 10.38
C ASP A 65 -36.19 16.70 11.25
N ALA A 66 -36.15 15.42 10.86
CA ALA A 66 -36.91 14.33 11.48
C ALA A 66 -36.06 13.15 11.98
N TYR A 67 -34.79 13.06 11.59
CA TYR A 67 -33.94 11.91 11.87
C TYR A 67 -32.58 12.38 12.36
N ASN A 68 -32.04 11.65 13.33
CA ASN A 68 -30.70 11.82 13.88
C ASN A 68 -29.91 10.53 13.69
N CYS A 69 -28.59 10.58 13.87
CA CYS A 69 -27.74 9.40 13.79
C CYS A 69 -28.17 8.27 14.75
N SER A 70 -28.77 8.58 15.90
CA SER A 70 -29.30 7.59 16.84
C SER A 70 -30.51 6.80 16.33
N ASP A 71 -31.20 7.29 15.30
CA ASP A 71 -32.36 6.63 14.69
C ASP A 71 -31.98 5.52 13.71
N PHE A 72 -30.67 5.41 13.41
CA PHE A 72 -30.11 4.42 12.50
C PHE A 72 -29.25 3.44 13.29
N SER A 73 -29.42 2.14 13.01
CA SER A 73 -28.60 1.09 13.62
C SER A 73 -27.23 0.94 12.94
N THR A 74 -27.06 1.48 11.74
CA THR A 74 -25.84 1.37 10.93
C THR A 74 -25.55 2.63 10.15
N GLN A 75 -24.27 2.89 9.90
CA GLN A 75 -23.83 4.03 9.10
C GLN A 75 -24.39 3.96 7.67
N ALA A 76 -24.42 2.75 7.09
CA ALA A 76 -24.96 2.53 5.75
C ALA A 76 -26.44 2.94 5.63
N ALA A 77 -27.25 2.76 6.68
CA ALA A 77 -28.64 3.21 6.68
C ALA A 77 -28.73 4.75 6.76
N ALA A 78 -27.94 5.37 7.64
CA ALA A 78 -27.88 6.84 7.74
C ALA A 78 -27.37 7.50 6.45
N GLN A 79 -26.31 6.95 5.85
CA GLN A 79 -25.76 7.39 4.58
C GLN A 79 -26.80 7.36 3.47
N ALA A 80 -27.56 6.28 3.40
CA ALA A 80 -28.51 6.12 2.34
C ALA A 80 -29.73 7.07 2.51
N CYS A 81 -30.06 7.48 3.75
CA CYS A 81 -31.01 8.57 4.01
C CYS A 81 -30.45 9.94 3.58
N TYR A 82 -29.19 10.22 3.93
CA TYR A 82 -28.48 11.42 3.51
C TYR A 82 -28.45 11.54 1.99
N ASP A 83 -28.04 10.49 1.28
CA ASP A 83 -27.99 10.45 -0.18
C ASP A 83 -29.38 10.65 -0.81
N TYR A 84 -30.43 10.03 -0.23
CA TYR A 84 -31.81 10.18 -0.69
C TYR A 84 -32.30 11.62 -0.57
N CYS A 85 -32.10 12.26 0.59
CA CYS A 85 -32.49 13.64 0.78
C CYS A 85 -31.60 14.62 0.01
N MET A 86 -30.31 14.33 -0.18
CA MET A 86 -29.45 15.05 -1.12
C MET A 86 -30.04 15.10 -2.53
N GLN A 87 -30.48 13.95 -3.05
CA GLN A 87 -31.05 13.89 -4.40
C GLN A 87 -32.40 14.62 -4.50
N LYS A 88 -33.17 14.69 -3.41
CA LYS A 88 -34.50 15.31 -3.39
C LYS A 88 -34.47 16.82 -3.18
N VAL A 89 -33.74 17.28 -2.18
CA VAL A 89 -33.76 18.69 -1.75
C VAL A 89 -32.40 19.39 -1.92
N GLY A 90 -31.31 18.65 -2.14
CA GLY A 90 -29.99 19.20 -2.42
C GLY A 90 -29.21 19.69 -1.18
N TYR A 91 -29.70 19.42 0.03
CA TYR A 91 -29.04 19.78 1.28
C TYR A 91 -29.37 18.78 2.40
N ASP A 92 -28.50 18.72 3.42
CA ASP A 92 -28.61 17.78 4.53
C ASP A 92 -29.66 18.30 5.52
N VAL A 93 -30.92 18.03 5.20
CA VAL A 93 -32.08 18.48 5.98
C VAL A 93 -32.09 17.91 7.40
N HIS A 94 -31.45 16.76 7.60
CA HIS A 94 -31.38 16.03 8.87
C HIS A 94 -30.08 16.25 9.63
N ARG A 95 -29.12 17.02 9.05
CA ARG A 95 -27.79 17.25 9.62
C ARG A 95 -27.09 15.94 10.04
N LEU A 96 -27.28 14.88 9.25
CA LEU A 96 -26.65 13.58 9.48
C LEU A 96 -25.14 13.62 9.20
N ASP A 97 -24.70 14.54 8.37
CA ASP A 97 -23.32 14.84 8.01
C ASP A 97 -22.94 16.22 8.59
N ALA A 98 -22.56 16.21 9.86
CA ALA A 98 -22.28 17.43 10.61
C ALA A 98 -20.99 18.13 10.14
N ASN A 99 -19.99 17.36 9.71
CA ASN A 99 -18.68 17.81 9.23
C ASN A 99 -18.65 18.10 7.72
N LYS A 100 -19.70 17.73 6.97
CA LYS A 100 -19.90 18.01 5.54
C LYS A 100 -18.85 17.35 4.65
N ASP A 101 -18.38 16.19 5.03
CA ASP A 101 -17.42 15.41 4.24
C ASP A 101 -18.11 14.44 3.27
N GLY A 102 -19.45 14.40 3.29
CA GLY A 102 -20.27 13.51 2.48
C GLY A 102 -20.50 12.15 3.13
N ILE A 103 -20.00 11.91 4.35
CA ILE A 103 -20.19 10.68 5.10
C ILE A 103 -21.10 10.97 6.30
N ALA A 104 -22.34 10.51 6.21
CA ALA A 104 -23.31 10.67 7.28
C ALA A 104 -23.01 9.71 8.44
N CYS A 105 -23.14 10.22 9.66
CA CYS A 105 -23.13 9.43 10.90
C CYS A 105 -21.97 8.45 11.04
N GLU A 106 -20.73 8.92 10.87
CA GLU A 106 -19.50 8.12 10.94
C GLU A 106 -19.31 7.35 12.26
N SER A 107 -19.98 7.76 13.33
CA SER A 107 -19.94 7.09 14.63
C SER A 107 -20.76 5.80 14.68
N LEU A 108 -21.58 5.52 13.67
CA LEU A 108 -22.37 4.29 13.60
C LEU A 108 -21.53 3.13 13.05
N PRO A 109 -21.88 1.88 13.41
CA PRO A 109 -21.15 0.72 12.92
C PRO A 109 -21.23 0.62 11.39
N LEU A 110 -20.05 0.49 10.77
CA LEU A 110 -19.87 0.28 9.33
C LEU A 110 -20.13 -1.20 9.01
N VAL A 111 -21.31 -1.52 8.48
CA VAL A 111 -21.60 -2.86 7.92
C VAL A 111 -21.22 -2.90 6.44
N PHE A 112 -19.93 -2.89 6.16
CA PHE A 112 -19.46 -3.30 4.84
C PHE A 112 -19.45 -4.83 4.83
N ILE A 113 -20.41 -5.40 4.11
CA ILE A 113 -20.51 -6.80 3.67
C ILE A 113 -19.14 -7.52 3.76
N GLY A 114 -18.88 -8.20 4.87
CA GLY A 114 -17.74 -9.11 5.04
C GLY A 114 -16.44 -8.60 5.70
N TRP A 115 -16.22 -7.31 5.96
CA TRP A 115 -15.00 -6.88 6.66
C TRP A 115 -15.29 -5.73 7.63
N VAL A 116 -15.23 -6.03 8.93
CA VAL A 116 -15.21 -5.04 10.01
C VAL A 116 -13.90 -4.27 9.94
N PHE A 117 -13.95 -3.02 9.49
CA PHE A 117 -12.92 -2.05 9.84
C PHE A 117 -13.24 -1.50 11.22
N ASN A 118 -12.63 -2.09 12.25
CA ASN A 118 -12.41 -1.39 13.50
C ASN A 118 -11.21 -0.49 13.27
N TRP A 119 -11.43 0.80 13.01
CA TRP A 119 -10.32 1.76 12.94
C TRP A 119 -9.80 2.03 14.36
N PRO A 120 -8.48 2.07 14.59
CA PRO A 120 -7.87 2.33 15.90
C PRO A 120 -8.15 3.71 16.48
#